data_AF-X0XCE5-F1
#
_entry.id   AF-X0XCE5-F1
#
_cell.length_a   1.000
_cell.length_b   1.000
_cell.length_c   1.000
_cell.angle_alpha   90.00
_cell.angle_beta   90.00
_cell.angle_gamma   90.00
#
_symmetry.space_group_name_H-M   'P 1'
#
loop_
_entity.id
_entity.type
_entity.pdbx_description
1 polymer ?
#
loop_
_entity_poly.entity_id
_entity_poly.type
_entity_poly.pdbx_seq_one_letter_code
_entity_poly.pdbx_strand_id
1 'polypeptide(L)'
;FAFGSYRLVYAAIGHYNFWSTAWIPFYILFLLKTIREPRIRNAVFAGIFLVLAMLSDMMFGVFLVMLTTIILAFALFGRDRKVAGGRRALLKRLFLLAAVAGVLYLPLLVPIMGEMFGGYELAGWGDAEKLSVDLLGFVTPTALHPLGGDWAETLRQTREGTARFRDVNTVFLGWAGLALAIIGAVRYRRRLAAWITSAIVFGVLSLGPLLQINGRSVFDLDGLAVNVPLPFIILHYVPVVKANRVANR
;
A
#
# COMPACT_ATOMS: atom_id res chain seq x y z
N PHE A 1 -10.56 5.16 3.68
CA PHE A 1 -9.37 5.99 3.97
C PHE A 1 -9.39 6.51 5.41
N ALA A 2 -10.38 7.30 5.85
CA ALA A 2 -10.35 7.97 7.16
C ALA A 2 -10.53 7.05 8.38
N PHE A 3 -11.43 6.06 8.33
CA PHE A 3 -11.84 5.27 9.51
C PHE A 3 -11.55 3.76 9.38
N GLY A 4 -10.50 3.38 8.65
CA GLY A 4 -10.11 1.97 8.58
C GLY A 4 -9.57 1.50 9.93
N SER A 5 -10.09 0.40 10.46
CA SER A 5 -9.72 -0.12 11.79
C SER A 5 -8.21 -0.39 11.90
N TYR A 6 -7.59 -0.89 10.83
CA TYR A 6 -6.15 -1.13 10.77
C TYR A 6 -5.33 0.12 11.14
N ARG A 7 -5.74 1.33 10.73
CA ARG A 7 -5.00 2.57 11.03
C ARG A 7 -4.96 2.86 12.52
N LEU A 8 -6.07 2.59 13.21
CA LEU A 8 -6.17 2.79 14.66
C LEU A 8 -5.37 1.72 15.39
N VAL A 9 -5.40 0.47 14.92
CA VAL A 9 -4.59 -0.62 15.48
C VAL A 9 -3.10 -0.28 15.35
N TYR A 10 -2.60 0.06 14.15
CA TYR A 10 -1.20 0.41 13.94
C TYR A 10 -0.76 1.67 14.72
N ALA A 11 -1.64 2.67 14.87
CA ALA A 11 -1.37 3.84 15.70
C ALA A 11 -1.26 3.49 17.19
N ALA A 12 -2.11 2.59 17.68
CA ALA A 12 -2.10 2.15 19.09
C ALA A 12 -0.81 1.38 19.44
N ILE A 13 -0.24 0.65 18.49
CA ILE A 13 1.02 -0.10 18.65
C ILE A 13 2.27 0.71 18.23
N GLY A 14 2.16 2.04 18.15
CA GLY A 14 3.29 2.94 17.91
C GLY A 14 3.82 2.99 16.48
N HIS A 15 3.15 2.35 15.52
CA HIS A 15 3.54 2.39 14.11
C HIS A 15 2.90 3.59 13.39
N TYR A 16 3.40 4.79 13.71
CA TYR A 16 2.85 6.07 13.22
C TYR A 16 3.02 6.30 11.72
N ASN A 17 3.90 5.54 11.05
CA ASN A 17 4.04 5.56 9.59
C ASN A 17 2.72 5.16 8.89
N PHE A 18 2.00 4.14 9.39
CA PHE A 18 0.70 3.74 8.84
C PHE A 18 -0.44 4.73 9.16
N TRP A 19 -0.28 5.55 10.19
CA TRP A 19 -1.17 6.68 10.45
C TRP A 19 -0.94 7.82 9.46
N SER A 20 0.31 8.09 9.10
CA SER A 20 0.78 9.27 8.35
C SER A 20 0.59 9.19 6.83
N THR A 21 -0.56 8.67 6.40
CA THR A 21 -0.93 8.42 4.98
C THR A 21 -1.67 9.58 4.31
N ALA A 22 -1.83 10.72 5.00
CA ALA A 22 -2.61 11.87 4.55
C ALA A 22 -2.15 12.46 3.21
N TRP A 23 -0.86 12.32 2.88
CA TRP A 23 -0.28 12.85 1.64
C TRP A 23 -0.63 12.02 0.39
N ILE A 24 -0.97 10.74 0.56
CA ILE A 24 -1.28 9.82 -0.55
C ILE A 24 -2.49 10.33 -1.38
N PRO A 25 -3.65 10.70 -0.79
CA PRO A 25 -4.75 11.28 -1.55
C PRO A 25 -4.39 12.56 -2.31
N PHE A 26 -3.55 13.43 -1.73
CA PHE A 26 -3.12 14.66 -2.40
C PHE A 26 -2.20 14.37 -3.58
N TYR A 27 -1.25 13.45 -3.43
CA TYR A 27 -0.44 12.96 -4.53
C TYR A 27 -1.31 12.44 -5.68
N ILE A 28 -2.26 11.55 -5.36
CA ILE A 28 -3.20 10.96 -6.32
C ILE A 28 -4.02 12.05 -7.04
N LEU A 29 -4.57 13.00 -6.29
CA LEU A 29 -5.35 14.11 -6.84
C LEU A 29 -4.52 14.91 -7.85
N PHE A 30 -3.31 15.32 -7.47
CA PHE A 30 -2.46 16.13 -8.33
C PHE A 30 -1.85 15.34 -9.49
N LEU A 31 -1.62 14.04 -9.34
CA LEU A 31 -1.27 13.15 -10.44
C LEU A 31 -2.39 13.11 -11.49
N LEU A 32 -3.64 12.89 -11.06
CA LEU A 32 -4.79 12.86 -11.96
C LEU A 32 -5.01 14.21 -12.65
N LYS A 33 -4.84 15.33 -11.93
CA LYS A 33 -4.87 16.67 -12.51
C LYS A 33 -3.71 16.90 -13.48
N THR A 34 -2.53 16.36 -13.20
CA THR A 34 -1.37 16.43 -14.10
C THR A 34 -1.64 15.70 -15.42
N ILE A 35 -2.39 14.60 -15.39
CA ILE A 35 -2.79 13.87 -16.59
C ILE A 35 -3.88 14.64 -17.38
N ARG A 36 -4.88 15.15 -16.68
CA ARG A 36 -6.12 15.68 -17.28
C ARG A 36 -6.12 17.17 -17.58
N GLU A 37 -5.21 17.94 -17.00
CA GLU A 37 -5.15 19.40 -17.17
C GLU A 37 -3.75 19.82 -17.65
N PRO A 38 -3.61 20.72 -18.64
CA PRO A 38 -2.32 21.15 -19.19
C PRO A 38 -1.61 22.19 -18.29
N ARG A 39 -1.62 21.99 -16.97
CA ARG A 39 -1.05 22.92 -15.99
C ARG A 39 0.18 22.33 -15.32
N ILE A 40 1.32 23.02 -15.43
CA ILE A 40 2.59 22.61 -14.80
C ILE A 40 2.52 22.61 -13.27
N ARG A 41 1.71 23.50 -12.69
CA ARG A 41 1.51 23.60 -11.23
C ARG A 41 1.02 22.29 -10.62
N ASN A 42 0.21 21.52 -11.36
CA ASN A 42 -0.28 20.23 -10.89
C ASN A 42 0.87 19.21 -10.75
N ALA A 43 1.84 19.23 -11.68
CA ALA A 43 3.00 18.36 -11.62
C ALA A 43 3.92 18.72 -10.45
N VAL A 44 4.12 20.02 -10.20
CA VAL A 44 4.89 20.51 -9.05
C VAL A 44 4.26 20.03 -7.73
N PHE A 45 2.95 20.24 -7.55
CA PHE A 45 2.27 19.76 -6.35
C PHE A 45 2.29 18.24 -6.22
N ALA A 46 2.14 17.50 -7.32
CA ALA A 46 2.29 16.04 -7.29
C ALA A 46 3.70 15.64 -6.83
N GLY A 47 4.75 16.31 -7.28
CA GLY A 47 6.13 16.08 -6.83
C GLY A 47 6.29 16.37 -5.33
N ILE A 48 5.75 17.49 -4.84
CA ILE A 48 5.79 17.85 -3.42
C ILE A 48 5.06 16.81 -2.56
N PHE A 49 3.83 16.42 -2.92
CA PHE A 49 3.08 15.43 -2.14
C PHE A 49 3.68 14.03 -2.21
N LEU A 50 4.38 13.68 -3.30
CA LEU A 50 5.17 12.46 -3.37
C LEU A 50 6.28 12.47 -2.32
N VAL A 51 7.03 13.58 -2.23
CA VAL A 51 8.10 13.75 -1.24
C VAL A 51 7.55 13.72 0.17
N LEU A 52 6.46 14.42 0.44
CA LEU A 52 5.82 14.39 1.76
C LEU A 52 5.36 12.98 2.15
N ALA A 53 4.86 12.17 1.20
CA ALA A 53 4.58 10.77 1.45
C ALA A 53 5.87 9.98 1.74
N MET A 54 6.92 10.14 0.94
CA MET A 54 8.21 9.45 1.14
C MET A 54 8.95 9.87 2.41
N LEU A 55 8.68 11.06 2.94
CA LEU A 55 9.16 11.52 4.23
C LEU A 55 8.38 10.90 5.41
N SER A 56 7.08 10.58 5.23
CA SER A 56 6.34 9.79 6.21
C SER A 56 6.86 8.36 6.29
N ASP A 57 7.08 7.75 5.12
CA ASP A 57 7.65 6.41 4.99
C ASP A 57 8.21 6.25 3.56
N MET A 58 9.49 5.91 3.44
CA MET A 58 10.13 5.70 2.14
C MET A 58 9.39 4.64 1.30
N MET A 59 8.74 3.67 1.95
CA MET A 59 8.00 2.61 1.29
C MET A 59 6.81 3.11 0.47
N PHE A 60 6.23 4.25 0.84
CA PHE A 60 5.17 4.86 0.04
C PHE A 60 5.65 5.24 -1.36
N GLY A 61 6.94 5.57 -1.54
CA GLY A 61 7.50 5.86 -2.86
C GLY A 61 7.30 4.71 -3.85
N VAL A 62 7.63 3.48 -3.44
CA VAL A 62 7.47 2.28 -4.27
C VAL A 62 6.00 2.07 -4.67
N PHE A 63 5.09 2.08 -3.69
CA PHE A 63 3.67 1.86 -3.95
C PHE A 63 3.04 2.99 -4.79
N LEU A 64 3.46 4.24 -4.59
CA LEU A 64 2.99 5.37 -5.39
C LEU A 64 3.50 5.33 -6.84
N VAL A 65 4.72 4.82 -7.07
CA VAL A 65 5.24 4.56 -8.44
C VAL A 65 4.44 3.45 -9.11
N MET A 66 4.13 2.36 -8.40
CA MET A 66 3.28 1.28 -8.91
C MET A 66 1.88 1.80 -9.28
N LEU A 67 1.25 2.54 -8.37
CA LEU A 67 -0.07 3.17 -8.61
C LEU A 67 -0.02 4.09 -9.82
N THR A 68 1.02 4.92 -9.93
CA THR A 68 1.22 5.83 -11.05
C THR A 68 1.36 5.08 -12.36
N THR A 69 2.10 3.97 -12.36
CA THR A 69 2.26 3.11 -13.54
C THR A 69 0.92 2.54 -14.00
N ILE A 70 0.10 2.02 -13.08
CA ILE A 70 -1.24 1.52 -13.38
C ILE A 70 -2.12 2.64 -13.94
N ILE A 71 -2.20 3.79 -13.28
CA ILE A 71 -3.01 4.93 -13.72
C ILE A 71 -2.57 5.42 -15.10
N LEU A 72 -1.26 5.55 -15.34
CA LEU A 72 -0.71 5.98 -16.62
C LEU A 72 -0.97 4.96 -17.73
N ALA A 73 -0.86 3.67 -17.45
CA ALA A 73 -1.19 2.62 -18.42
C ALA A 73 -2.64 2.76 -18.90
N PHE A 74 -3.58 2.91 -17.97
CA PHE A 74 -4.99 3.13 -18.33
C PHE A 74 -5.22 4.48 -19.01
N ALA A 75 -4.50 5.55 -18.64
CA ALA A 75 -4.64 6.85 -19.27
C ALA A 75 -4.08 6.89 -20.71
N LEU A 76 -3.02 6.13 -20.99
CA LEU A 76 -2.30 6.14 -22.27
C LEU A 76 -2.81 5.10 -23.27
N PHE A 77 -3.30 3.95 -22.78
CA PHE A 77 -3.77 2.83 -23.58
C PHE A 77 -5.28 2.58 -23.47
N GLY A 78 -5.97 3.18 -22.50
CA GLY A 78 -7.41 3.06 -22.36
C GLY A 78 -8.19 3.74 -23.49
N ARG A 79 -9.45 3.30 -23.67
CA ARG A 79 -10.37 3.85 -24.68
C ARG A 79 -10.72 5.32 -24.46
N ASP A 80 -10.84 5.73 -23.19
CA ASP A 80 -11.13 7.12 -22.80
C ASP A 80 -9.84 7.92 -22.60
N ARG A 81 -9.17 8.27 -23.71
CA ARG A 81 -7.89 9.00 -23.72
C ARG A 81 -8.04 10.44 -23.19
N LYS A 82 -8.05 10.61 -21.87
CA LYS A 82 -8.16 11.92 -21.18
C LYS A 82 -6.80 12.52 -20.87
N VAL A 83 -5.89 12.55 -21.84
CA VAL A 83 -4.54 13.15 -21.69
C VAL A 83 -4.54 14.55 -22.30
N ALA A 84 -4.53 15.57 -21.45
CA ALA A 84 -4.52 16.95 -21.93
C ALA A 84 -3.19 17.29 -22.62
N GLY A 85 -3.25 17.97 -23.77
CA GLY A 85 -2.05 18.42 -24.51
C GLY A 85 -1.22 17.30 -25.15
N GLY A 86 -1.72 16.06 -25.16
CA GLY A 86 -1.05 14.92 -25.79
C GLY A 86 0.12 14.33 -24.99
N ARG A 87 0.69 13.23 -25.52
CA ARG A 87 1.71 12.41 -24.83
C ARG A 87 3.00 13.19 -24.52
N ARG A 88 3.49 14.01 -25.46
CA ARG A 88 4.71 14.81 -25.26
C ARG A 88 4.56 15.83 -24.12
N ALA A 89 3.41 16.51 -24.04
CA ALA A 89 3.15 17.45 -22.94
C ALA A 89 2.98 16.74 -21.59
N LEU A 90 2.40 15.52 -21.59
CA LEU A 90 2.37 14.69 -20.39
C LEU A 90 3.77 14.28 -19.95
N LEU A 91 4.62 13.82 -20.86
CA LEU A 91 6.01 13.45 -20.54
C LEU A 91 6.78 14.62 -19.91
N LYS A 92 6.65 15.84 -20.44
CA LYS A 92 7.26 17.04 -19.83
C LYS A 92 6.77 17.28 -18.40
N ARG A 93 5.48 17.10 -18.14
CA ARG A 93 4.90 17.26 -16.80
C ARG A 93 5.32 16.14 -15.84
N LEU A 94 5.40 14.89 -16.32
CA LEU A 94 5.90 13.76 -15.53
C LEU A 94 7.39 13.92 -15.21
N PHE A 95 8.18 14.41 -16.16
CA PHE A 95 9.57 14.78 -15.93
C PHE A 95 9.67 15.88 -14.87
N LEU A 96 8.85 16.93 -14.95
CA LEU A 96 8.83 17.99 -13.94
C LEU A 96 8.44 17.45 -12.55
N LEU A 97 7.43 16.58 -12.47
CA LEU A 97 7.05 15.90 -11.22
C LEU A 97 8.24 15.14 -10.63
N ALA A 98 8.89 14.30 -11.45
CA ALA A 98 10.04 13.51 -11.04
C ALA A 98 11.24 14.37 -10.66
N ALA A 99 11.48 15.48 -11.38
CA ALA A 99 12.55 16.43 -11.08
C ALA A 99 12.30 17.14 -9.75
N VAL A 100 11.08 17.62 -9.49
CA VAL A 100 10.70 18.24 -8.20
C VAL A 100 10.88 17.24 -7.07
N ALA A 101 10.37 16.02 -7.22
CA ALA A 101 10.51 15.00 -6.20
C ALA A 101 11.98 14.60 -5.96
N GLY A 102 12.73 14.41 -7.05
CA GLY A 102 14.14 14.08 -7.02
C GLY A 102 14.96 15.14 -6.32
N VAL A 103 14.86 16.41 -6.72
CA VAL A 103 15.61 17.52 -6.11
C VAL A 103 15.31 17.67 -4.62
N LEU A 104 14.03 17.60 -4.23
CA LEU A 104 13.64 17.78 -2.83
C LEU A 104 14.01 16.58 -1.95
N TYR A 105 13.98 15.36 -2.48
CA TYR A 105 14.31 14.15 -1.73
C TYR A 105 15.81 13.80 -1.79
N LEU A 106 16.57 14.39 -2.72
CA LEU A 106 17.98 14.07 -2.97
C LEU A 106 18.87 14.12 -1.71
N PRO A 107 18.77 15.14 -0.83
CA PRO A 107 19.63 15.23 0.35
C PRO A 107 19.44 14.04 1.31
N LEU A 108 18.26 13.42 1.30
CA LEU A 108 17.95 12.25 2.11
C LEU A 108 18.23 10.95 1.35
N LEU A 109 17.97 10.92 0.04
CA LEU A 109 18.18 9.74 -0.79
C LEU A 109 19.66 9.34 -0.87
N VAL A 110 20.58 10.30 -1.01
CA VAL A 110 22.02 10.03 -1.14
C VAL A 110 22.58 9.23 0.04
N PRO A 111 22.43 9.65 1.31
CA PRO A 111 22.93 8.87 2.43
C PRO A 111 22.21 7.53 2.58
N ILE A 112 20.89 7.46 2.35
CA ILE A 112 20.14 6.20 2.40
C ILE A 112 20.71 5.18 1.41
N MET A 113 20.94 5.59 0.16
CA MET A 113 21.49 4.70 -0.86
C MET A 113 22.91 4.24 -0.50
N GLY A 114 23.71 5.12 0.11
CA GLY A 114 25.03 4.76 0.65
C GLY A 114 24.96 3.64 1.68
N GLU A 115 24.07 3.76 2.67
CA GLU A 115 23.86 2.73 3.71
C GLU A 115 23.28 1.43 3.14
N MET A 116 22.32 1.52 2.20
CA MET A 116 21.72 0.35 1.57
C MET A 116 22.74 -0.49 0.80
N PHE A 117 23.64 0.16 0.05
CA PHE A 117 24.73 -0.54 -0.64
C PHE A 117 25.87 -0.95 0.29
N GLY A 118 25.93 -0.39 1.50
CA GLY A 118 26.89 -0.74 2.56
C GLY A 118 26.57 -2.03 3.33
N GLY A 119 25.44 -2.70 3.04
CA GLY A 119 25.12 -4.01 3.61
C GLY A 119 24.18 -3.99 4.81
N TYR A 120 23.50 -2.87 5.09
CA TYR A 120 22.48 -2.75 6.15
C TYR A 120 21.13 -3.40 5.82
N GLU A 121 21.02 -4.14 4.71
CA GLU A 121 19.80 -4.83 4.33
C GLU A 121 19.55 -6.05 5.22
N LEU A 122 18.29 -6.24 5.68
CA LEU A 122 17.93 -7.45 6.41
C LEU A 122 18.15 -8.70 5.54
N ALA A 123 18.85 -9.68 6.10
CA ALA A 123 18.94 -11.00 5.50
C ALA A 123 17.58 -11.74 5.59
N GLY A 124 17.18 -12.43 4.51
CA GLY A 124 15.97 -13.25 4.45
C GLY A 124 14.67 -12.47 4.22
N TRP A 125 13.57 -12.97 4.79
CA TRP A 125 12.23 -12.43 4.58
C TRP A 125 11.80 -11.36 5.59
N GLY A 126 12.63 -11.08 6.60
CA GLY A 126 12.27 -10.24 7.74
C GLY A 126 10.95 -10.69 8.36
N ASP A 127 10.13 -9.75 8.79
CA ASP A 127 8.78 -10.02 9.34
C ASP A 127 7.68 -10.01 8.26
N ALA A 128 8.03 -10.13 6.97
CA ALA A 128 7.07 -10.03 5.87
C ALA A 128 5.96 -11.08 5.96
N GLU A 129 6.27 -12.33 6.36
CA GLU A 129 5.25 -13.35 6.61
C GLU A 129 4.37 -13.00 7.82
N LYS A 130 4.97 -12.54 8.92
CA LYS A 130 4.23 -12.21 10.15
C LYS A 130 3.26 -11.03 9.96
N LEU A 131 3.65 -10.04 9.15
CA LEU A 131 2.87 -8.83 8.86
C LEU A 131 2.00 -8.95 7.61
N SER A 132 1.93 -10.14 7.00
CA SER A 132 1.06 -10.41 5.86
C SER A 132 -0.41 -10.29 6.25
N VAL A 133 -1.22 -9.72 5.35
CA VAL A 133 -2.66 -9.72 5.52
C VAL A 133 -3.18 -11.15 5.35
N ASP A 134 -4.05 -11.58 6.27
CA ASP A 134 -4.82 -12.81 6.11
C ASP A 134 -5.93 -12.60 5.08
N LEU A 135 -6.20 -13.61 4.25
CA LEU A 135 -7.28 -13.54 3.26
C LEU A 135 -8.64 -13.26 3.92
N LEU A 136 -8.91 -13.84 5.09
CA LEU A 136 -10.12 -13.54 5.86
C LEU A 136 -10.07 -12.14 6.49
N GLY A 137 -8.87 -11.58 6.69
CA GLY A 137 -8.66 -10.24 7.23
C GLY A 137 -9.26 -9.10 6.39
N PHE A 138 -9.64 -9.33 5.13
CA PHE A 138 -10.43 -8.38 4.34
C PHE A 138 -11.90 -8.32 4.77
N VAL A 139 -12.42 -9.44 5.29
CA VAL A 139 -13.84 -9.64 5.62
C VAL A 139 -14.08 -10.00 7.10
N THR A 140 -13.06 -9.89 7.95
CA THR A 140 -13.17 -10.18 9.38
C THR A 140 -12.85 -8.90 10.16
N PRO A 141 -13.73 -8.47 11.07
CA PRO A 141 -13.50 -7.26 11.84
C PRO A 141 -12.40 -7.48 12.88
N THR A 142 -11.77 -6.39 13.31
CA THR A 142 -10.79 -6.42 14.39
C THR A 142 -11.44 -6.85 15.70
N ALA A 143 -10.67 -7.41 16.63
CA ALA A 143 -11.16 -7.83 17.96
C ALA A 143 -11.85 -6.68 18.73
N LEU A 144 -11.41 -5.44 18.51
CA LEU A 144 -12.03 -4.22 19.07
C LEU A 144 -13.21 -3.68 18.23
N HIS A 145 -13.94 -4.54 17.52
CA HIS A 145 -15.10 -4.12 16.76
C HIS A 145 -16.34 -3.98 17.66
N PRO A 146 -17.14 -2.90 17.54
CA PRO A 146 -18.28 -2.64 18.44
C PRO A 146 -19.31 -3.77 18.50
N LEU A 147 -19.41 -4.59 17.45
CA LEU A 147 -20.43 -5.64 17.31
C LEU A 147 -19.92 -7.07 17.50
N GLY A 148 -18.64 -7.29 17.86
CA GLY A 148 -18.04 -8.62 17.65
C GLY A 148 -16.89 -9.07 18.54
N GLY A 149 -16.73 -8.53 19.76
CA GLY A 149 -15.63 -8.96 20.63
C GLY A 149 -15.94 -8.86 22.12
N ASP A 150 -15.25 -9.66 22.92
CA ASP A 150 -15.12 -9.45 24.37
C ASP A 150 -14.12 -8.32 24.61
N TRP A 151 -14.65 -7.11 24.74
CA TRP A 151 -13.86 -5.91 25.00
C TRP A 151 -13.11 -5.99 26.31
N ALA A 152 -13.70 -6.58 27.35
CA ALA A 152 -13.09 -6.64 28.67
C ALA A 152 -11.82 -7.50 28.63
N GLU A 153 -11.91 -8.68 28.02
CA GLU A 153 -10.77 -9.59 27.89
C GLU A 153 -9.70 -9.02 26.95
N THR A 154 -10.09 -8.45 25.81
CA THR A 154 -9.14 -7.87 24.84
C THR A 154 -8.39 -6.67 25.44
N LEU A 155 -9.08 -5.81 26.19
CA LEU A 155 -8.45 -4.67 26.89
C LEU A 155 -7.56 -5.14 28.04
N ARG A 156 -7.96 -6.18 28.78
CA ARG A 156 -7.15 -6.79 29.84
C ARG A 156 -5.84 -7.33 29.28
N GLN A 157 -5.90 -8.15 28.23
CA GLN A 157 -4.72 -8.68 27.56
C GLN A 157 -3.81 -7.56 27.02
N THR A 158 -4.40 -6.47 26.50
CA THR A 158 -3.64 -5.31 26.01
C THR A 158 -2.88 -4.64 27.15
N ARG A 159 -3.54 -4.44 28.29
CA ARG A 159 -2.93 -3.85 29.51
C ARG A 159 -1.81 -4.72 30.07
N GLU A 160 -1.98 -6.04 30.04
CA GLU A 160 -1.01 -7.02 30.53
C GLU A 160 0.15 -7.27 29.54
N GLY A 161 0.11 -6.69 28.35
CA GLY A 161 1.09 -6.93 27.29
C GLY A 161 1.03 -8.35 26.71
N THR A 162 -0.02 -9.11 27.02
CA THR A 162 -0.24 -10.49 26.57
C THR A 162 -1.14 -10.56 25.33
N ALA A 163 -1.76 -9.44 24.95
CA ALA A 163 -2.51 -9.34 23.71
C ALA A 163 -1.56 -9.52 22.52
N ARG A 164 -1.64 -10.69 21.88
CA ARG A 164 -1.15 -10.83 20.52
C ARG A 164 -2.10 -10.02 19.66
N PHE A 165 -1.66 -8.87 19.13
CA PHE A 165 -2.43 -8.13 18.12
C PHE A 165 -2.52 -8.98 16.83
N ARG A 166 -3.37 -10.01 16.84
CA ARG A 166 -3.72 -10.84 15.66
C ARG A 166 -4.39 -9.99 14.58
N ASP A 167 -4.89 -8.82 14.96
CA ASP A 167 -5.55 -7.86 14.08
C ASP A 167 -4.59 -7.16 13.10
N VAL A 168 -3.27 -7.23 13.33
CA VAL A 168 -2.25 -6.62 12.43
C VAL A 168 -2.31 -7.23 11.02
N ASN A 169 -2.80 -8.47 10.92
CA ASN A 169 -3.04 -9.21 9.69
C ASN A 169 -4.44 -8.91 9.09
N THR A 170 -5.22 -7.98 9.65
CA THR A 170 -6.56 -7.61 9.17
C THR A 170 -6.59 -6.19 8.59
N VAL A 171 -7.27 -6.02 7.46
CA VAL A 171 -7.42 -4.73 6.74
C VAL A 171 -8.89 -4.48 6.42
N PHE A 172 -9.71 -4.63 7.44
CA PHE A 172 -11.15 -4.56 7.31
C PHE A 172 -11.65 -3.13 7.00
N LEU A 173 -12.42 -2.98 5.91
CA LEU A 173 -12.95 -1.70 5.43
C LEU A 173 -14.38 -1.34 5.90
N GLY A 174 -15.06 -2.22 6.65
CA GLY A 174 -16.50 -2.14 6.91
C GLY A 174 -17.34 -2.93 5.89
N TRP A 175 -18.36 -3.69 6.32
CA TRP A 175 -19.24 -4.42 5.39
C TRP A 175 -19.95 -3.48 4.42
N ALA A 176 -20.42 -2.33 4.92
CA ALA A 176 -21.02 -1.30 4.07
C ALA A 176 -20.03 -0.76 3.02
N GLY A 177 -18.78 -0.52 3.42
CA GLY A 177 -17.71 -0.07 2.53
C GLY A 177 -17.39 -1.11 1.45
N LEU A 178 -17.26 -2.38 1.83
CA LEU A 178 -17.02 -3.48 0.90
C LEU A 178 -18.19 -3.68 -0.07
N ALA A 179 -19.44 -3.65 0.42
CA ALA A 179 -20.62 -3.77 -0.42
C ALA A 179 -20.68 -2.65 -1.47
N LEU A 180 -20.45 -1.39 -1.06
CA LEU A 180 -20.40 -0.25 -1.98
C LEU A 180 -19.25 -0.36 -2.99
N ALA A 181 -18.07 -0.84 -2.56
CA ALA A 181 -16.94 -1.05 -3.44
C ALA A 181 -17.26 -2.12 -4.51
N ILE A 182 -17.88 -3.24 -4.12
CA ILE A 182 -18.30 -4.31 -5.03
C ILE A 182 -19.36 -3.81 -6.01
N ILE A 183 -20.43 -3.18 -5.52
CA ILE A 183 -21.51 -2.63 -6.36
C ILE A 183 -20.93 -1.62 -7.36
N GLY A 184 -20.08 -0.70 -6.89
CA GLY A 184 -19.40 0.28 -7.73
C GLY A 184 -18.51 -0.37 -8.78
N ALA A 185 -17.72 -1.38 -8.39
CA ALA A 185 -16.84 -2.11 -9.30
C ALA A 185 -17.64 -2.84 -10.39
N VAL A 186 -18.74 -3.52 -10.04
CA VAL A 186 -19.57 -4.25 -10.99
C VAL A 186 -20.30 -3.28 -11.94
N ARG A 187 -20.94 -2.24 -11.38
CA ARG A 187 -21.76 -1.28 -12.15
C ARG A 187 -20.92 -0.40 -13.07
N TYR A 188 -19.73 0.01 -12.62
CA TYR A 188 -18.89 0.98 -13.31
C TYR A 188 -17.51 0.40 -13.71
N ARG A 189 -17.41 -0.93 -13.92
CA ARG A 189 -16.15 -1.65 -14.18
C ARG A 189 -15.23 -1.01 -15.21
N ARG A 190 -15.79 -0.49 -16.32
CA ARG A 190 -15.01 0.16 -17.38
C ARG A 190 -14.43 1.51 -16.93
N ARG A 191 -15.23 2.31 -16.22
CA ARG A 191 -14.84 3.64 -15.73
C ARG A 191 -13.86 3.54 -14.55
N LEU A 192 -14.00 2.49 -13.74
CA LEU A 192 -13.18 2.26 -12.55
C LEU A 192 -12.04 1.26 -12.79
N ALA A 193 -11.78 0.84 -14.03
CA ALA A 193 -10.84 -0.23 -14.33
C ALA A 193 -9.44 -0.01 -13.71
N ALA A 194 -8.90 1.21 -13.78
CA ALA A 194 -7.62 1.55 -13.15
C ALA A 194 -7.65 1.38 -11.62
N TRP A 195 -8.75 1.76 -10.98
CA TRP A 195 -8.93 1.64 -9.53
C TRP A 195 -9.14 0.20 -9.09
N ILE A 196 -9.94 -0.56 -9.84
CA ILE A 196 -10.15 -2.00 -9.60
C ILE A 196 -8.82 -2.74 -9.74
N THR A 197 -8.07 -2.45 -10.81
CA THR A 197 -6.74 -3.05 -11.03
C THR A 197 -5.80 -2.70 -9.89
N SER A 198 -5.77 -1.42 -9.47
CA SER A 198 -4.95 -1.00 -8.33
C SER A 198 -5.36 -1.72 -7.04
N ALA A 199 -6.66 -1.81 -6.74
CA ALA A 199 -7.17 -2.49 -5.55
C ALA A 199 -6.81 -3.99 -5.54
N ILE A 200 -6.92 -4.67 -6.68
CA ILE A 200 -6.52 -6.07 -6.82
C ILE A 200 -5.01 -6.23 -6.63
N VAL A 201 -4.20 -5.43 -7.33
CA VAL A 201 -2.74 -5.51 -7.23
C VAL A 201 -2.28 -5.25 -5.79
N PHE A 202 -2.71 -4.16 -5.16
CA PHE A 202 -2.32 -3.85 -3.78
C PHE A 202 -2.92 -4.83 -2.77
N GLY A 203 -4.14 -5.33 -3.00
CA GLY A 203 -4.74 -6.36 -2.16
C GLY A 203 -3.94 -7.67 -2.18
N VAL A 204 -3.56 -8.14 -3.38
CA VAL A 204 -2.72 -9.33 -3.53
C VAL A 204 -1.33 -9.12 -2.93
N LEU A 205 -0.73 -7.94 -3.10
CA LEU A 205 0.56 -7.64 -2.47
C LEU A 205 0.48 -7.55 -0.95
N SER A 206 -0.65 -7.08 -0.40
CA SER A 206 -0.83 -7.02 1.06
C SER A 206 -0.92 -8.40 1.71
N LEU A 207 -1.32 -9.45 0.96
CA LEU A 207 -1.27 -10.84 1.44
C LEU A 207 0.16 -11.35 1.68
N GLY A 208 1.19 -10.60 1.27
CA GLY A 208 2.59 -10.93 1.48
C GLY A 208 3.08 -12.11 0.61
N PRO A 209 4.23 -12.72 0.95
CA PRO A 209 4.89 -13.72 0.11
C PRO A 209 4.17 -15.07 0.07
N LEU A 210 3.44 -15.44 1.14
CA LEU A 210 2.72 -16.70 1.26
C LEU A 210 1.27 -16.42 1.61
N LEU A 211 0.34 -17.14 0.98
CA LEU A 211 -1.08 -17.01 1.28
C LEU A 211 -1.36 -17.45 2.72
N GLN A 212 -2.02 -16.59 3.49
CA GLN A 212 -2.51 -16.90 4.83
C GLN A 212 -4.04 -16.97 4.83
N ILE A 213 -4.58 -18.05 5.41
CA ILE A 213 -6.01 -18.21 5.64
C ILE A 213 -6.22 -18.62 7.10
N ASN A 214 -6.96 -17.79 7.83
CA ASN A 214 -7.25 -18.01 9.25
C ASN A 214 -6.00 -18.25 10.11
N GLY A 215 -4.93 -17.51 9.83
CA GLY A 215 -3.63 -17.59 10.50
C GLY A 215 -2.76 -18.77 10.10
N ARG A 216 -3.10 -19.50 9.02
CA ARG A 216 -2.32 -20.65 8.51
C ARG A 216 -1.75 -20.33 7.13
N SER A 217 -0.44 -20.53 6.95
CA SER A 217 0.26 -20.44 5.65
C SER A 217 0.60 -21.81 5.04
N VAL A 218 0.51 -22.88 5.83
CA VAL A 218 0.72 -24.28 5.43
C VAL A 218 -0.62 -24.98 5.33
N PHE A 219 -0.87 -25.64 4.21
CA PHE A 219 -2.09 -26.40 3.92
C PHE A 219 -1.77 -27.88 3.77
N ASP A 220 -2.59 -28.73 4.38
CA ASP A 220 -2.47 -30.19 4.27
C ASP A 220 -3.39 -30.69 3.15
N LEU A 221 -2.79 -31.27 2.11
CA LEU A 221 -3.48 -31.88 0.98
C LEU A 221 -3.25 -33.40 1.01
N ASP A 222 -3.96 -34.07 1.91
CA ASP A 222 -3.91 -35.53 2.10
C ASP A 222 -2.52 -36.03 2.51
N GLY A 223 -1.94 -35.42 3.55
CA GLY A 223 -0.61 -35.71 4.08
C GLY A 223 0.53 -34.93 3.43
N LEU A 224 0.24 -34.18 2.35
CA LEU A 224 1.20 -33.30 1.70
C LEU A 224 1.08 -31.87 2.24
N ALA A 225 2.06 -31.44 3.03
CA ALA A 225 2.18 -30.05 3.48
C ALA A 225 2.63 -29.13 2.32
N VAL A 226 1.79 -28.19 1.93
CA VAL A 226 2.03 -27.27 0.81
C VAL A 226 1.84 -25.81 1.26
N ASN A 227 2.73 -24.95 0.78
CA ASN A 227 2.58 -23.49 0.86
C ASN A 227 2.16 -22.93 -0.50
N VAL A 228 1.37 -21.86 -0.49
CA VAL A 228 0.94 -21.19 -1.72
C VAL A 228 1.72 -19.87 -1.88
N PRO A 229 2.73 -19.81 -2.77
CA PRO A 229 3.51 -18.60 -3.02
C PRO A 229 2.70 -17.53 -3.76
N LEU A 230 2.92 -16.26 -3.41
CA LEU A 230 2.21 -15.11 -3.97
C LEU A 230 3.15 -14.12 -4.69
N PRO A 231 2.62 -13.25 -5.57
CA PRO A 231 3.43 -12.32 -6.37
C PRO A 231 4.34 -11.37 -5.58
N PHE A 232 4.08 -11.14 -4.30
CA PHE A 232 4.96 -10.35 -3.43
C PHE A 232 6.40 -10.89 -3.40
N ILE A 233 6.59 -12.20 -3.61
CA ILE A 233 7.91 -12.83 -3.72
C ILE A 233 8.79 -12.15 -4.77
N ILE A 234 8.21 -11.67 -5.86
CA ILE A 234 8.94 -10.99 -6.93
C ILE A 234 9.62 -9.71 -6.41
N LEU A 235 8.98 -9.01 -5.47
CA LEU A 235 9.54 -7.80 -4.86
C LEU A 235 10.81 -8.09 -4.05
N HIS A 236 11.06 -9.35 -3.66
CA HIS A 236 12.31 -9.78 -3.02
C HIS A 236 13.53 -9.61 -3.92
N TYR A 237 13.33 -9.75 -5.23
CA TYR A 237 14.41 -9.83 -6.20
C TYR A 237 14.65 -8.49 -6.91
N VAL A 238 13.82 -7.48 -6.62
CA VAL A 238 13.98 -6.14 -7.19
C VAL A 238 14.90 -5.32 -6.28
N PRO A 239 16.06 -4.84 -6.77
CA PRO A 239 16.95 -3.98 -5.99
C PRO A 239 16.23 -2.75 -5.46
N VAL A 240 16.64 -2.24 -4.28
CA VAL A 240 16.00 -1.15 -3.53
C VAL A 240 14.62 -1.50 -2.96
N VAL A 241 13.77 -2.17 -3.74
CA VAL A 241 12.44 -2.63 -3.29
C VAL A 241 12.56 -3.79 -2.30
N LYS A 242 13.59 -4.64 -2.40
CA LYS A 242 13.82 -5.71 -1.41
C LYS A 242 14.08 -5.20 0.00
N ALA A 243 14.57 -3.97 0.15
CA ALA A 243 14.77 -3.31 1.43
C ALA A 243 13.47 -2.72 2.02
N ASN A 244 12.37 -2.75 1.26
CA ASN A 244 11.03 -2.29 1.63
C ASN A 244 10.32 -3.28 2.58
N ARG A 245 11.06 -3.86 3.52
CA ARG A 245 10.58 -4.90 4.45
C ARG A 245 10.82 -4.41 5.86
N VAL A 246 9.84 -4.66 6.71
CA VAL A 246 9.94 -4.27 8.12
C VAL A 246 11.03 -5.13 8.76
N ALA A 247 12.09 -4.46 9.20
CA ALA A 247 12.93 -4.94 10.28
C ALA A 247 12.08 -4.90 11.54
N ASN A 248 11.64 -6.04 12.06
CA ASN A 248 11.13 -6.03 13.43
C ASN A 248 12.34 -6.21 14.34
N ARG A 249 12.52 -5.24 15.25
CA ARG A 249 13.39 -5.40 16.42
C ARG A 249 12.59 -6.03 17.53
#